data_AF-A0A9P0P3R9-F1
#
_entry.id   AF-A0A9P0P3R9-F1
#
_cell.length_a   1.000
_cell.length_b   1.000
_cell.length_c   1.000
_cell.angle_alpha   90.00
_cell.angle_beta   90.00
_cell.angle_gamma   90.00
#
_symmetry.space_group_name_H-M   'P 1'
#
loop_
_entity.id
_entity.type
_entity.pdbx_description
1 polymer ?
#
loop_
_entity_poly.entity_id
_entity_poly.type
_entity_poly.pdbx_seq_one_letter_code
_entity_poly.pdbx_strand_id
1 'polypeptide(L)'
;MPCCAAVNCKNRHETGYRTFTFPADPERRKKWLRNMRRRNYVPTKCSGLCEVHFDEDQWEKHRADGWRKLKSTAIPTLFDFSGPKVAVRSKRKSNRESSQRLKLEPDSPRKSFNSAVSQSLQKNRLILKTDQEILSAPKDETMEQLRSDNAILRQQLEACVEAAELVAREENQELREKYDTLCSNIRFFFTSQQLALLQSGRISKQLREKIENSLRLRFAVPKRTLAVKSQGRIRVRTFEL
;
A
#
# COMPACT_ATOMS: atom_id res chain seq x y z
N MET A 1 -16.09 -17.79 3.07
CA MET A 1 -16.58 -16.86 2.02
C MET A 1 -15.74 -15.58 2.05
N PRO A 2 -15.59 -14.86 0.92
CA PRO A 2 -14.73 -13.67 0.87
C PRO A 2 -15.32 -12.49 1.64
N CYS A 3 -14.56 -11.97 2.62
CA CYS A 3 -14.89 -10.76 3.36
C CYS A 3 -14.34 -9.51 2.65
N CYS A 4 -14.92 -8.34 2.92
CA CYS A 4 -14.39 -7.08 2.42
C CYS A 4 -12.98 -6.81 3.02
N ALA A 5 -12.03 -6.45 2.17
CA ALA A 5 -10.65 -6.15 2.56
C ALA A 5 -10.47 -4.74 3.16
N ALA A 6 -11.46 -3.85 2.98
CA ALA A 6 -11.39 -2.47 3.44
C ALA A 6 -11.24 -2.37 4.95
N VAL A 7 -10.48 -1.36 5.39
CA VAL A 7 -10.36 -1.03 6.82
C VAL A 7 -11.75 -0.67 7.36
N ASN A 8 -12.07 -1.12 8.57
CA ASN A 8 -13.34 -0.87 9.26
C ASN A 8 -14.61 -1.37 8.55
N CYS A 9 -14.48 -2.18 7.48
CA CYS A 9 -15.61 -2.78 6.80
C CYS A 9 -15.80 -4.24 7.21
N LYS A 10 -16.98 -4.59 7.73
CA LYS A 10 -17.33 -5.97 8.13
C LYS A 10 -18.28 -6.66 7.14
N ASN A 11 -18.51 -6.03 5.99
CA ASN A 11 -19.42 -6.54 4.97
C ASN A 11 -18.87 -7.82 4.34
N ARG A 12 -19.80 -8.75 4.10
CA ARG A 12 -19.55 -10.07 3.51
C ARG A 12 -20.76 -10.54 2.72
N HIS A 13 -20.59 -11.60 1.93
CA HIS A 13 -21.67 -12.14 1.11
C HIS A 13 -22.86 -12.64 1.95
N GLU A 14 -22.62 -13.18 3.14
CA GLU A 14 -23.66 -13.62 4.08
C GLU A 14 -24.54 -12.45 4.57
N THR A 15 -24.02 -11.22 4.51
CA THR A 15 -24.75 -9.99 4.89
C THR A 15 -25.40 -9.30 3.68
N GLY A 16 -25.43 -9.96 2.52
CA GLY A 16 -26.08 -9.47 1.29
C GLY A 16 -25.21 -8.56 0.43
N TYR A 17 -23.95 -8.32 0.79
CA TYR A 17 -23.06 -7.45 0.02
C TYR A 17 -22.25 -8.25 -0.99
N ARG A 18 -22.19 -7.75 -2.23
CA ARG A 18 -21.31 -8.32 -3.25
C ARG A 18 -19.88 -7.82 -3.10
N THR A 19 -18.93 -8.74 -3.18
CA THR A 19 -17.49 -8.45 -3.10
C THR A 19 -16.85 -8.59 -4.48
N PHE A 20 -16.07 -7.59 -4.87
CA PHE A 20 -15.35 -7.53 -6.14
C PHE A 20 -13.86 -7.73 -5.89
N THR A 21 -13.30 -8.77 -6.51
CA THR A 21 -11.88 -9.12 -6.35
C THR A 21 -10.96 -8.06 -6.95
N PHE A 22 -9.72 -8.00 -6.45
CA PHE A 22 -8.74 -7.07 -6.97
C PHE A 22 -8.46 -7.33 -8.47
N PRO A 23 -8.32 -6.27 -9.29
CA PRO A 23 -8.03 -6.41 -10.72
C PRO A 23 -6.76 -7.20 -11.01
N ALA A 24 -6.75 -7.94 -12.13
CA ALA A 24 -5.55 -8.59 -12.66
C ALA A 24 -4.50 -7.56 -13.12
N ASP A 25 -4.97 -6.45 -13.68
CA ASP A 25 -4.13 -5.33 -14.12
C ASP A 25 -3.35 -4.70 -12.94
N PRO A 26 -2.00 -4.68 -13.01
CA PRO A 26 -1.16 -4.24 -11.90
C PRO A 26 -1.35 -2.76 -11.57
N GLU A 27 -1.52 -1.90 -12.58
CA GLU A 27 -1.67 -0.45 -12.38
C GLU A 27 -3.00 -0.13 -11.69
N ARG A 28 -4.09 -0.71 -12.16
CA ARG A 28 -5.41 -0.57 -11.53
C ARG A 28 -5.43 -1.16 -10.12
N ARG A 29 -4.80 -2.32 -9.91
CA ARG A 29 -4.64 -2.91 -8.56
C ARG A 29 -3.89 -1.96 -7.63
N LYS A 30 -2.83 -1.32 -8.10
CA LYS A 30 -2.05 -0.33 -7.34
C LYS A 30 -2.91 0.87 -6.93
N LYS A 31 -3.81 1.35 -7.81
CA LYS A 31 -4.78 2.41 -7.48
C LYS A 31 -5.76 1.97 -6.39
N TRP A 32 -6.30 0.76 -6.47
CA TRP A 32 -7.20 0.23 -5.44
C TRP A 32 -6.52 0.13 -4.07
N LEU A 33 -5.29 -0.40 -4.03
CA LEU A 33 -4.51 -0.52 -2.80
C LEU A 33 -4.20 0.84 -2.18
N ARG A 34 -3.84 1.82 -3.02
CA ARG A 34 -3.59 3.20 -2.58
C ARG A 34 -4.82 3.83 -1.93
N ASN A 35 -5.99 3.68 -2.57
CA ASN A 35 -7.22 4.29 -2.08
C ASN A 35 -7.71 3.63 -0.79
N MET A 36 -7.43 2.34 -0.58
CA MET A 36 -7.76 1.63 0.66
C MET A 36 -6.90 2.05 1.86
N ARG A 37 -5.78 2.76 1.64
CA ARG A 37 -4.86 3.29 2.67
C ARG A 37 -4.43 2.26 3.74
N ARG A 38 -4.36 0.98 3.38
CA ARG A 38 -3.93 -0.09 4.26
C ARG A 38 -2.45 -0.37 4.04
N ARG A 39 -1.59 -0.06 5.04
CA ARG A 39 -0.14 -0.29 4.96
C ARG A 39 0.18 -1.78 4.81
N ASN A 40 1.17 -2.09 3.97
CA ASN A 40 1.72 -3.43 3.74
C ASN A 40 0.67 -4.53 3.41
N TYR A 41 -0.43 -4.15 2.77
CA TYR A 41 -1.48 -5.11 2.41
C TYR A 41 -1.18 -5.78 1.06
N VAL A 42 -1.13 -7.12 1.07
CA VAL A 42 -0.99 -7.94 -0.14
C VAL A 42 -2.35 -8.61 -0.43
N PRO A 43 -3.02 -8.26 -1.54
CA PRO A 43 -4.29 -8.89 -1.89
C PRO A 43 -4.08 -10.35 -2.30
N THR A 44 -4.95 -11.23 -1.81
CA THR A 44 -5.00 -12.65 -2.20
C THR A 44 -6.03 -12.84 -3.33
N LYS A 45 -6.08 -14.03 -3.95
CA LYS A 45 -7.05 -14.33 -5.02
C LYS A 45 -8.51 -14.16 -4.58
N CYS A 46 -8.77 -14.31 -3.29
CA CYS A 46 -10.11 -14.22 -2.71
C CYS A 46 -10.37 -12.88 -2.00
N SER A 47 -9.38 -11.97 -1.95
CA SER A 47 -9.61 -10.66 -1.35
C SER A 47 -10.27 -9.71 -2.35
N GLY A 48 -11.12 -8.83 -1.82
CA GLY A 48 -11.86 -7.88 -2.63
C GLY A 48 -12.54 -6.82 -1.80
N LEU A 49 -13.17 -5.87 -2.48
CA LEU A 49 -13.91 -4.77 -1.88
C LEU A 49 -15.39 -4.94 -2.17
N CYS A 50 -16.24 -4.70 -1.17
CA CYS A 50 -17.67 -4.74 -1.38
C CYS A 50 -18.20 -3.51 -2.15
N GLU A 51 -19.39 -3.64 -2.73
CA GLU A 51 -19.99 -2.65 -3.62
C GLU A 51 -20.10 -1.22 -3.05
N VAL A 52 -20.18 -1.07 -1.72
CA VAL A 52 -20.31 0.25 -1.05
C VAL A 52 -19.05 1.12 -1.18
N HIS A 53 -17.93 0.54 -1.62
CA HIS A 53 -16.68 1.29 -1.80
C HIS A 53 -16.55 1.95 -3.18
N PHE A 54 -17.51 1.71 -4.08
CA PHE A 54 -17.55 2.24 -5.42
C PHE A 54 -18.72 3.19 -5.58
N ASP A 55 -18.46 4.36 -6.15
CA ASP A 55 -19.48 5.34 -6.49
C ASP A 55 -20.38 4.84 -7.64
N GLU A 56 -21.58 5.38 -7.78
CA GLU A 56 -22.60 4.91 -8.74
C GLU A 56 -22.14 5.07 -10.20
N ASP A 57 -21.29 6.05 -10.46
CA ASP A 57 -20.71 6.30 -11.78
C ASP A 57 -19.64 5.26 -12.18
N GLN A 58 -19.14 4.45 -11.24
CA GLN A 58 -18.11 3.44 -11.47
C GLN A 58 -18.68 2.14 -12.07
N TRP A 59 -20.01 2.02 -12.16
CA TRP A 59 -20.71 0.84 -12.65
C TRP A 59 -21.00 0.92 -14.15
N GLU A 60 -20.89 -0.22 -14.84
CA GLU A 60 -21.34 -0.33 -16.23
C GLU A 60 -22.85 -0.08 -16.30
N LYS A 61 -23.28 0.82 -17.20
CA LYS A 61 -24.70 1.10 -17.43
C LYS A 61 -25.28 0.03 -18.35
N HIS A 62 -26.53 -0.39 -18.09
CA HIS A 62 -27.35 -1.21 -19.00
C HIS A 62 -26.66 -2.50 -19.51
N ARG A 63 -26.34 -3.43 -18.60
CA ARG A 63 -26.04 -4.81 -19.01
C ARG A 63 -27.33 -5.57 -19.26
N ALA A 64 -27.45 -6.20 -20.43
CA ALA A 64 -28.59 -7.05 -20.78
C ALA A 64 -28.80 -8.20 -19.77
N ASP A 65 -27.72 -8.68 -19.14
CA ASP A 65 -27.76 -9.77 -18.17
C ASP A 65 -28.26 -9.35 -16.77
N GLY A 66 -28.47 -8.04 -16.51
CA GLY A 66 -28.82 -7.51 -15.20
C GLY A 66 -27.70 -7.55 -14.15
N TRP A 67 -26.50 -8.02 -14.54
CA TRP A 67 -25.34 -8.07 -13.65
C TRP A 67 -24.71 -6.68 -13.45
N ARG A 68 -24.61 -6.24 -12.19
CA ARG A 68 -23.84 -5.04 -11.83
C ARG A 68 -22.34 -5.33 -11.88
N LYS A 69 -21.69 -4.85 -12.94
CA LYS A 69 -20.23 -4.97 -13.13
C LYS A 69 -19.57 -3.61 -13.04
N LEU A 70 -18.37 -3.58 -12.45
CA LEU A 70 -17.53 -2.39 -12.41
C LEU A 70 -16.92 -2.12 -13.78
N LYS A 71 -16.88 -0.84 -14.19
CA LYS A 71 -16.16 -0.40 -15.40
C LYS A 71 -14.69 -0.82 -15.35
N SER A 72 -14.03 -0.91 -16.51
CA SER A 72 -12.59 -1.17 -16.58
C SER A 72 -11.75 -0.08 -15.89
N THR A 73 -12.25 1.16 -15.86
CA THR A 73 -11.63 2.31 -15.20
C THR A 73 -12.02 2.46 -13.74
N ALA A 74 -12.90 1.60 -13.21
CA ALA A 74 -13.46 1.81 -11.89
C ALA A 74 -12.42 1.71 -10.78
N ILE A 75 -12.47 2.68 -9.87
CA ILE A 75 -11.61 2.79 -8.69
C ILE A 75 -12.48 2.96 -7.43
N PRO A 76 -12.13 2.30 -6.32
CA PRO A 76 -12.85 2.48 -5.07
C PRO A 76 -12.45 3.82 -4.45
N THR A 77 -13.42 4.64 -4.07
CA THR A 77 -13.20 6.00 -3.54
C THR A 77 -13.87 6.20 -2.19
N LEU A 78 -14.87 5.38 -1.85
CA LEU A 78 -15.68 5.53 -0.65
C LEU A 78 -15.13 4.65 0.47
N PHE A 79 -14.35 5.25 1.38
CA PHE A 79 -13.80 4.56 2.54
C PHE A 79 -13.99 5.39 3.81
N ASP A 80 -14.36 4.73 4.91
CA ASP A 80 -14.41 5.37 6.23
C ASP A 80 -13.12 5.08 6.99
N PHE A 81 -12.23 6.09 7.01
CA PHE A 81 -10.99 6.07 7.77
C PHE A 81 -11.12 6.67 9.17
N SER A 82 -12.31 7.13 9.55
CA SER A 82 -12.49 7.54 10.93
C SER A 82 -12.30 6.32 11.82
N GLY A 83 -11.42 6.44 12.82
CA GLY A 83 -11.25 5.40 13.83
C GLY A 83 -12.57 5.09 14.53
N PRO A 84 -12.62 4.12 15.46
CA PRO A 84 -13.85 3.86 16.21
C PRO A 84 -14.33 5.15 16.86
N LYS A 85 -15.32 5.81 16.26
CA LYS A 85 -16.03 6.90 16.90
C LYS A 85 -16.75 6.23 18.06
N VAL A 86 -16.27 6.46 19.27
CA VAL A 86 -17.01 6.13 20.49
C VAL A 86 -18.41 6.68 20.28
N ALA A 87 -19.38 5.77 20.18
CA ALA A 87 -20.73 6.10 19.79
C ALA A 87 -21.39 6.92 20.90
N VAL A 88 -21.24 8.25 20.86
CA VAL A 88 -22.19 9.12 21.55
C VAL A 88 -23.45 9.10 20.71
N ARG A 89 -24.36 8.19 21.08
CA ARG A 89 -25.74 8.13 20.57
C ARG A 89 -26.48 9.42 20.95
N SER A 90 -26.31 10.48 20.17
CA SER A 90 -27.25 11.59 20.17
C SER A 90 -28.44 11.19 19.30
N LYS A 91 -29.54 10.78 19.95
CA LYS A 91 -30.85 10.63 19.31
C LYS A 91 -31.31 12.01 18.82
N ARG A 92 -31.04 12.31 17.55
CA ARG A 92 -31.77 13.36 16.83
C ARG A 92 -33.19 12.86 16.58
N LYS A 93 -34.16 13.34 17.34
CA LYS A 93 -35.55 13.37 16.88
C LYS A 93 -35.74 14.62 16.05
N SER A 94 -36.04 14.41 14.78
CA SER A 94 -36.62 15.39 13.87
C SER A 94 -37.85 16.02 14.52
N ASN A 95 -38.02 17.33 14.41
CA ASN A 95 -39.37 17.86 14.29
C ASN A 95 -39.43 18.91 13.20
N ARG A 96 -40.38 18.68 12.31
CA ARG A 96 -40.69 19.42 11.11
C ARG A 96 -41.87 20.33 11.44
N GLU A 97 -41.78 21.57 10.97
CA GLU A 97 -42.90 22.47 10.62
C GLU A 97 -43.77 23.10 11.74
N SER A 98 -43.68 24.44 11.76
CA SER A 98 -44.80 25.39 11.58
C SER A 98 -45.72 25.75 12.75
N SER A 99 -45.60 27.03 13.15
CA SER A 99 -46.67 28.00 13.44
C SER A 99 -47.93 27.51 14.14
N GLN A 100 -48.13 27.91 15.41
CA GLN A 100 -49.27 28.75 15.79
C GLN A 100 -49.25 29.15 17.29
N ARG A 101 -49.27 30.49 17.47
CA ARG A 101 -50.09 31.28 18.41
C ARG A 101 -49.98 31.04 19.92
N LEU A 102 -49.45 32.08 20.57
CA LEU A 102 -49.53 32.43 21.99
C LEU A 102 -50.95 32.27 22.56
N LYS A 103 -51.07 31.54 23.69
CA LYS A 103 -51.99 31.85 24.79
C LYS A 103 -51.30 31.48 26.11
N LEU A 104 -51.04 32.50 26.92
CA LEU A 104 -50.70 32.37 28.33
C LEU A 104 -52.01 32.41 29.11
N GLU A 105 -52.27 31.39 29.93
CA GLU A 105 -53.09 31.51 31.13
C GLU A 105 -52.32 30.82 32.28
N PRO A 106 -52.31 31.39 33.49
CA PRO A 106 -51.55 30.83 34.60
C PRO A 106 -52.43 29.90 35.42
N ASP A 107 -52.03 28.64 35.57
CA ASP A 107 -52.41 27.90 36.77
C ASP A 107 -51.30 26.96 37.24
N SER A 108 -51.02 27.03 38.53
CA SER A 108 -49.89 26.39 39.21
C SER A 108 -50.20 24.92 39.53
N PRO A 109 -49.19 24.03 39.57
CA PRO A 109 -48.70 23.60 40.89
C PRO A 109 -47.17 23.71 41.03
N ARG A 110 -46.75 24.70 41.83
CA ARG A 110 -45.38 25.15 42.16
C ARG A 110 -44.44 24.13 42.84
N LYS A 111 -44.77 22.84 42.94
CA LYS A 111 -43.89 21.84 43.60
C LYS A 111 -42.91 21.16 42.65
N SER A 112 -43.30 20.94 41.38
CA SER A 112 -42.42 20.31 40.38
C SER A 112 -41.37 21.27 39.83
N PHE A 113 -41.72 22.54 39.68
CA PHE A 113 -40.83 23.56 39.11
C PHE A 113 -39.63 23.86 40.02
N ASN A 114 -39.85 23.98 41.33
CA ASN A 114 -38.77 24.24 42.28
C ASN A 114 -37.75 23.08 42.33
N SER A 115 -38.21 21.83 42.21
CA SER A 115 -37.32 20.67 42.16
C SER A 115 -36.48 20.64 40.88
N ALA A 116 -37.08 20.94 39.72
CA ALA A 116 -36.37 21.04 38.44
C ALA A 116 -35.35 22.19 38.42
N VAL A 117 -35.70 23.35 39.00
CA VAL A 117 -34.79 24.49 39.14
C VAL A 117 -33.62 24.15 40.07
N SER A 118 -33.86 23.52 41.22
CA SER A 118 -32.79 23.09 42.13
C SER A 118 -31.85 22.06 41.48
N GLN A 119 -32.40 21.08 40.74
CA GLN A 119 -31.59 20.09 40.01
C GLN A 119 -30.79 20.74 38.87
N SER A 120 -31.37 21.73 38.18
CA SER A 120 -30.67 22.47 37.12
C SER A 120 -29.57 23.37 37.69
N LEU A 121 -29.79 24.01 38.85
CA LEU A 121 -28.78 24.80 39.54
C LEU A 121 -27.64 23.91 40.07
N GLN A 122 -27.94 22.70 40.57
CA GLN A 122 -26.91 21.73 40.95
C GLN A 122 -26.11 21.22 39.74
N LYS A 123 -26.76 20.93 38.60
CA LYS A 123 -26.08 20.58 37.35
C LYS A 123 -25.19 21.71 36.86
N ASN A 124 -25.70 22.94 36.83
CA ASN A 124 -24.94 24.12 36.40
C ASN A 124 -23.75 24.38 37.35
N ARG A 125 -23.91 24.16 38.66
CA ARG A 125 -22.83 24.26 39.64
C ARG A 125 -21.75 23.19 39.45
N LEU A 126 -22.11 21.97 39.05
CA LEU A 126 -21.15 20.91 38.73
C LEU A 126 -20.40 21.23 37.43
N ILE A 127 -21.09 21.72 36.39
CA ILE A 127 -20.48 22.14 35.13
C ILE A 127 -19.44 23.25 35.38
N LEU A 128 -19.80 24.29 36.12
CA LEU A 128 -18.89 25.40 36.46
C LEU A 128 -17.66 24.96 37.28
N LYS A 129 -17.81 23.98 38.18
CA LYS A 129 -16.67 23.38 38.91
C LYS A 129 -15.75 22.58 37.99
N THR A 130 -16.34 21.83 37.05
CA THR A 130 -15.59 21.02 36.07
C THR A 130 -14.81 21.92 35.11
N ASP A 131 -15.42 23.02 34.66
CA ASP A 131 -14.78 24.01 33.79
C ASP A 131 -13.63 24.74 34.51
N GLN A 132 -13.77 25.02 35.80
CA GLN A 132 -12.72 25.63 36.63
C GLN A 132 -11.52 24.69 36.84
N GLU A 133 -11.76 23.38 36.97
CA GLU A 133 -10.70 22.34 37.03
C GLU A 133 -10.00 22.12 35.68
N ILE A 134 -10.72 22.24 34.56
CA ILE A 134 -10.16 22.17 33.19
C ILE A 134 -9.33 23.43 32.84
N LEU A 135 -9.59 24.56 33.50
CA LEU A 135 -8.79 25.79 33.36
C LEU A 135 -7.58 25.84 34.30
N SER A 136 -7.56 25.07 35.40
CA SER A 136 -6.44 25.04 36.36
C SER A 136 -5.38 23.98 36.08
N ALA A 137 -5.62 23.04 35.17
CA ALA A 137 -4.57 22.14 34.69
C ALA A 137 -3.53 22.95 33.88
N PRO A 138 -2.21 22.83 34.14
CA PRO A 138 -1.18 23.59 33.46
C PRO A 138 -1.11 23.15 31.98
N LYS A 139 -1.87 23.85 31.13
CA LYS A 139 -1.88 23.64 29.67
C LYS A 139 -0.56 24.04 29.03
N ASP A 140 0.24 24.89 29.68
CA ASP A 140 1.47 25.43 29.12
C ASP A 140 2.65 24.44 29.23
N GLU A 141 2.88 23.81 30.39
CA GLU A 141 3.95 22.79 30.52
C GLU A 141 3.71 21.57 29.63
N THR A 142 2.47 21.11 29.54
CA THR A 142 2.11 19.96 28.70
C THR A 142 2.21 20.25 27.21
N MET A 143 1.87 21.47 26.76
CA MET A 143 2.05 21.88 25.38
C MET A 143 3.50 22.12 25.00
N GLU A 144 4.31 22.66 25.91
CA GLU A 144 5.75 22.86 25.70
C GLU A 144 6.49 21.51 25.66
N GLN A 145 6.13 20.58 26.54
CA GLN A 145 6.63 19.20 26.51
C GLN A 145 6.28 18.52 25.18
N LEU A 146 5.03 18.63 24.73
CA LEU A 146 4.61 18.07 23.44
C LEU A 146 5.35 18.72 22.27
N ARG A 147 5.66 20.02 22.32
CA ARG A 147 6.47 20.68 21.28
C ARG A 147 7.89 20.14 21.26
N SER A 148 8.50 19.96 22.43
CA SER A 148 9.83 19.37 22.58
C SER A 148 9.86 17.94 22.04
N ASP A 149 8.90 17.10 22.44
CA ASP A 149 8.79 15.72 21.98
C ASP A 149 8.56 15.65 20.47
N ASN A 150 7.72 16.52 19.90
CA ASN A 150 7.53 16.61 18.45
C ASN A 150 8.79 17.06 17.71
N ALA A 151 9.61 17.94 18.29
CA ALA A 151 10.88 18.35 17.70
C ALA A 151 11.88 17.18 17.68
N ILE A 152 11.99 16.44 18.78
CA ILE A 152 12.84 15.25 18.89
C ILE A 152 12.39 14.19 17.88
N LEU A 153 11.08 13.90 17.81
CA LEU A 153 10.54 12.91 16.87
C LEU A 153 10.80 13.31 15.41
N ARG A 154 10.73 14.59 15.07
CA ARG A 154 11.08 15.09 13.73
C ARG A 154 12.55 14.87 13.42
N GLN A 155 13.44 15.20 14.36
CA GLN A 155 14.88 14.98 14.20
C GLN A 155 15.23 13.49 14.06
N GLN A 156 14.61 12.63 14.86
CA GLN A 156 14.78 11.17 14.76
C GLN A 156 14.27 10.63 13.44
N LEU A 157 13.13 11.14 12.95
CA LEU A 157 12.58 10.76 11.64
C LEU A 157 13.52 11.16 10.51
N GLU A 158 14.07 12.37 10.53
CA GLU A 158 15.03 12.87 9.55
C GLU A 158 16.30 12.00 9.53
N ALA A 159 16.89 11.74 10.69
CA ALA A 159 18.04 10.83 10.81
C ALA A 159 17.74 9.40 10.32
N CYS A 160 16.53 8.88 10.60
CA CYS A 160 16.12 7.57 10.09
C CYS A 160 15.98 7.54 8.57
N VAL A 161 15.48 8.63 7.96
CA VAL A 161 15.36 8.75 6.51
C VAL A 161 16.74 8.83 5.87
N GLU A 162 17.64 9.66 6.40
CA GLU A 162 19.01 9.77 5.90
C GLU A 162 19.76 8.44 5.96
N ALA A 163 19.65 7.71 7.08
CA ALA A 163 20.25 6.39 7.22
C ALA A 163 19.70 5.38 6.20
N ALA A 164 18.37 5.38 5.98
CA ALA A 164 17.75 4.52 4.98
C ALA A 164 18.19 4.87 3.55
N GLU A 165 18.34 6.16 3.24
CA GLU A 165 18.86 6.60 1.95
C GLU A 165 20.32 6.18 1.73
N LEU A 166 21.17 6.24 2.76
CA LEU A 166 22.56 5.79 2.67
C LEU A 166 22.65 4.31 2.36
N VAL A 167 21.92 3.46 3.09
CA VAL A 167 21.86 2.01 2.82
C VAL A 167 21.37 1.75 1.39
N ALA A 168 20.31 2.45 0.96
CA ALA A 168 19.80 2.32 -0.40
C ALA A 168 20.83 2.77 -1.46
N ARG A 169 21.65 3.79 -1.17
CA ARG A 169 22.74 4.23 -2.08
C ARG A 169 23.81 3.15 -2.19
N GLU A 170 24.23 2.54 -1.08
CA GLU A 170 25.23 1.48 -1.04
C GLU A 170 24.77 0.22 -1.80
N GLU A 171 23.56 -0.27 -1.54
CA GLU A 171 22.99 -1.42 -2.25
C GLU A 171 22.90 -1.17 -3.77
N ASN A 172 22.47 0.04 -4.15
CA ASN A 172 22.40 0.41 -5.56
C ASN A 172 23.79 0.59 -6.19
N GLN A 173 24.81 0.96 -5.41
CA GLN A 173 26.19 1.03 -5.88
C GLN A 173 26.73 -0.36 -6.17
N GLU A 174 26.55 -1.32 -5.25
CA GLU A 174 27.00 -2.70 -5.45
C GLU A 174 26.34 -3.33 -6.69
N LEU A 175 25.04 -3.07 -6.89
CA LEU A 175 24.33 -3.50 -8.10
C LEU A 175 24.91 -2.86 -9.38
N ARG A 176 25.28 -1.57 -9.34
CA ARG A 176 25.93 -0.88 -10.45
C ARG A 176 27.29 -1.50 -10.78
N GLU A 177 28.11 -1.78 -9.77
CA GLU A 177 29.42 -2.42 -9.96
C GLU A 177 29.29 -3.84 -10.53
N LYS A 178 28.30 -4.61 -10.07
CA LYS A 178 27.96 -5.93 -10.64
C LYS A 178 27.53 -5.81 -12.10
N TYR A 179 26.69 -4.83 -12.42
CA TYR A 179 26.23 -4.57 -13.79
C TYR A 179 27.37 -4.14 -14.71
N ASP A 180 28.25 -3.26 -14.26
CA ASP A 180 29.41 -2.80 -15.03
C ASP A 180 30.39 -3.94 -15.28
N THR A 181 30.63 -4.78 -14.27
CA THR A 181 31.43 -6.01 -14.41
C THR A 181 30.82 -6.95 -15.44
N LEU A 182 29.51 -7.19 -15.38
CA LEU A 182 28.79 -8.01 -16.36
C LEU A 182 28.91 -7.42 -17.77
N CYS A 183 28.72 -6.11 -17.91
CA CYS A 183 28.87 -5.41 -19.19
C CYS A 183 30.29 -5.51 -19.74
N SER A 184 31.30 -5.36 -18.88
CA SER A 184 32.71 -5.53 -19.24
C SER A 184 32.98 -6.95 -19.74
N ASN A 185 32.50 -7.96 -19.01
CA ASN A 185 32.60 -9.37 -19.41
C ASN A 185 31.92 -9.60 -20.76
N ILE A 186 30.69 -9.10 -20.96
CA ILE A 186 29.97 -9.24 -22.22
C ILE A 186 30.73 -8.57 -23.38
N ARG A 187 31.26 -7.37 -23.17
CA ARG A 187 32.08 -6.64 -24.16
C ARG A 187 33.44 -7.30 -24.42
N PHE A 188 33.96 -8.06 -23.47
CA PHE A 188 35.15 -8.87 -23.66
C PHE A 188 34.90 -10.02 -24.65
N PHE A 189 33.70 -10.60 -24.65
CA PHE A 189 33.33 -11.72 -25.53
C PHE A 189 32.75 -11.29 -26.88
N PHE A 190 32.00 -10.18 -26.92
CA PHE A 190 31.26 -9.75 -28.10
C PHE A 190 31.58 -8.34 -28.52
N THR A 191 31.70 -8.12 -29.84
CA THR A 191 31.85 -6.78 -30.39
C THR A 191 30.53 -6.02 -30.35
N SER A 192 30.59 -4.68 -30.38
CA SER A 192 29.40 -3.82 -30.40
C SER A 192 28.42 -4.17 -31.53
N GLN A 193 28.94 -4.60 -32.69
CA GLN A 193 28.13 -5.01 -33.84
C GLN A 193 27.41 -6.35 -33.58
N GLN A 194 28.08 -7.31 -32.94
CA GLN A 194 27.45 -8.58 -32.54
C GLN A 194 26.39 -8.38 -31.46
N LEU A 195 26.63 -7.48 -30.49
CA LEU A 195 25.65 -7.14 -29.45
C LEU A 195 24.39 -6.49 -30.02
N ALA A 196 24.53 -5.57 -30.98
CA ALA A 196 23.41 -4.95 -31.67
C ALA A 196 22.55 -5.98 -32.44
N LEU A 197 23.22 -6.96 -33.08
CA LEU A 197 22.51 -8.04 -33.77
C LEU A 197 21.78 -8.98 -32.80
N LEU A 198 22.38 -9.29 -31.64
CA LEU A 198 21.72 -10.08 -30.59
C LEU A 198 20.50 -9.35 -30.00
N GLN A 199 20.58 -8.03 -29.81
CA GLN A 199 19.47 -7.20 -29.33
C GLN A 199 18.32 -7.08 -30.34
N SER A 200 18.60 -7.19 -31.64
CA SER A 200 17.58 -7.12 -32.70
C SER A 200 16.64 -8.34 -32.77
N GLY A 201 16.87 -9.38 -31.95
CA GLY A 201 16.08 -10.61 -31.91
C GLY A 201 16.21 -11.52 -33.15
N ARG A 202 16.91 -11.06 -34.19
CA ARG A 202 17.16 -11.80 -35.43
C ARG A 202 18.54 -12.43 -35.41
N ILE A 203 18.65 -13.54 -34.68
CA ILE A 203 19.89 -14.33 -34.69
C ILE A 203 19.89 -15.21 -35.93
N SER A 204 20.58 -14.77 -36.98
CA SER A 204 20.79 -15.60 -38.19
C SER A 204 21.66 -16.82 -37.86
N LYS A 205 21.49 -17.92 -38.61
CA LYS A 205 22.31 -19.14 -38.43
C LYS A 205 23.82 -18.84 -38.57
N GLN A 206 24.19 -17.98 -39.51
CA GLN A 206 25.56 -17.51 -39.72
C GLN A 206 26.10 -16.70 -38.53
N LEU A 207 25.28 -15.90 -37.86
CA LEU A 207 25.72 -15.16 -36.66
C LEU A 207 25.94 -16.12 -35.48
N ARG A 208 25.07 -17.12 -35.32
CA ARG A 208 25.24 -18.21 -34.34
C ARG A 208 26.56 -18.94 -34.53
N GLU A 209 26.85 -19.38 -35.76
CA GLU A 209 28.10 -20.07 -36.11
C GLU A 209 29.33 -19.17 -35.90
N LYS A 210 29.26 -17.87 -36.24
CA LYS A 210 30.35 -16.92 -35.99
C LYS A 210 30.62 -16.72 -34.50
N ILE A 211 29.57 -16.60 -33.69
CA ILE A 211 29.69 -16.52 -32.23
C ILE A 211 30.32 -17.81 -31.70
N GLU A 212 29.81 -18.97 -32.08
CA GLU A 212 30.32 -20.27 -31.64
C GLU A 212 31.80 -20.48 -32.02
N ASN A 213 32.20 -20.14 -33.25
CA ASN A 213 33.58 -20.23 -33.69
C ASN A 213 34.50 -19.24 -32.95
N SER A 214 34.03 -18.02 -32.68
CA SER A 214 34.80 -17.04 -31.90
C SER A 214 35.03 -17.48 -30.46
N LEU A 215 34.03 -18.11 -29.83
CA LEU A 215 34.14 -18.71 -28.50
C LEU A 215 35.06 -19.93 -28.53
N ARG A 216 34.91 -20.84 -29.50
CA ARG A 216 35.79 -22.00 -29.68
C ARG A 216 37.25 -21.59 -29.85
N LEU A 217 37.54 -20.55 -30.61
CA LEU A 217 38.91 -20.06 -30.81
C LEU A 217 39.50 -19.39 -29.57
N ARG A 218 38.71 -18.59 -28.82
CA ARG A 218 39.19 -17.92 -27.60
C ARG A 218 39.34 -18.86 -26.40
N PHE A 219 38.52 -19.91 -26.32
CA PHE A 219 38.61 -20.95 -25.29
C PHE A 219 39.34 -22.21 -25.76
N ALA A 220 39.93 -22.19 -26.97
CA ALA A 220 40.79 -23.27 -27.42
C ALA A 220 41.99 -23.36 -26.49
N VAL A 221 42.00 -24.37 -25.62
CA VAL A 221 43.20 -24.71 -24.86
C VAL A 221 44.24 -25.15 -25.89
N PRO A 222 45.42 -24.50 -25.97
CA PRO A 222 46.47 -24.93 -26.87
C PRO A 222 46.82 -26.37 -26.54
N LYS A 223 46.69 -27.29 -27.50
CA LYS A 223 47.25 -28.63 -27.35
C LYS A 223 48.75 -28.44 -27.17
N ARG A 224 49.26 -28.57 -25.94
CA ARG A 224 50.70 -28.69 -25.72
C ARG A 224 51.14 -29.93 -26.50
N THR A 225 51.83 -29.73 -27.61
CA THR A 225 52.55 -30.80 -28.31
C THR A 225 53.70 -31.22 -27.40
N LEU A 226 53.44 -32.17 -26.50
CA LEU A 226 54.51 -32.94 -25.89
C LEU A 226 55.04 -33.87 -26.97
N ALA A 227 56.13 -33.44 -27.61
CA ALA A 227 57.00 -34.33 -28.37
C ALA A 227 57.65 -35.30 -27.38
N VAL A 228 56.93 -36.34 -26.97
CA VAL A 228 57.50 -37.47 -26.25
C VAL A 228 58.23 -38.31 -27.28
N LYS A 229 59.57 -38.22 -27.29
CA LYS A 229 60.42 -39.22 -27.93
C LYS A 229 59.99 -40.58 -27.41
N SER A 230 59.59 -41.47 -28.31
CA SER A 230 59.30 -42.86 -27.99
C SER A 230 60.57 -43.54 -27.47
N GLN A 231 60.68 -43.66 -26.15
CA GLN A 231 61.20 -44.89 -25.57
C GLN A 231 60.24 -45.35 -24.49
N GLY A 232 59.47 -46.37 -24.86
CA GLY A 232 59.01 -47.38 -23.93
C GLY A 232 57.87 -47.02 -22.98
N ARG A 233 56.65 -47.07 -23.52
CA ARG A 233 55.49 -47.74 -22.87
C ARG A 233 54.89 -47.06 -21.63
N ILE A 234 53.82 -46.28 -21.83
CA ILE A 234 52.77 -46.12 -20.81
C ILE A 234 51.40 -46.12 -21.50
N ARG A 235 50.57 -47.12 -21.18
CA ARG A 235 49.14 -47.20 -21.53
C ARG A 235 48.43 -46.03 -20.86
N VAL A 236 47.81 -45.14 -21.64
CA VAL A 236 46.91 -44.12 -21.11
C VAL A 236 45.49 -44.67 -21.19
N ARG A 237 44.87 -44.86 -20.02
CA ARG A 237 43.44 -45.16 -19.89
C ARG A 237 42.64 -43.99 -20.47
N THR A 238 41.78 -44.28 -21.43
CA THR A 238 40.70 -43.40 -21.84
C THR A 238 39.69 -43.31 -20.69
N PHE A 239 39.40 -42.09 -20.23
CA PHE A 239 38.12 -41.81 -19.58
C PHE A 239 37.20 -41.26 -20.66
N GLU A 240 36.24 -42.09 -21.06
CA GLU A 240 35.09 -41.68 -21.85
C GLU A 240 34.12 -40.89 -20.95
N LEU A 241 33.41 -39.94 -21.57
CA LEU A 241 32.10 -39.48 -21.10
C LEU A 241 31.03 -40.39 -21.69
#